data_AF-A0A0T6AA57-F1
#
_entry.id   AF-A0A0T6AA57-F1
#
_cell.length_a   1.000
_cell.length_b   1.000
_cell.length_c   1.000
_cell.angle_alpha   90.00
_cell.angle_beta   90.00
_cell.angle_gamma   90.00
#
_symmetry.space_group_name_H-M   'P 1'
#
loop_
_entity.id
_entity.type
_entity.pdbx_description
1 polymer ?
#
loop_
_entity_poly.entity_id
_entity_poly.type
_entity_poly.pdbx_seq_one_letter_code
_entity_poly.pdbx_strand_id
1 'polypeptide(L)'
;MTAVDAIEWAMEITWREYNLLIVSDLHLSEGRDSGSRKFSKNEDFFFDEEFARFLNHYLDTLRWNDAKWHLIINGDFFDFLQVITVDDAPPALPPGSEPHEFGLPCGERETVCKLGKIAKGHWLFFESLAGFVAAGNLLTIIKGNHDVEFHYAGVRAAFLAELQAAFRRRLEREPAWGRNRDIGNVDADTVRFSDWFYYEKELLWVEHGNRYEGFNSFKYWLSPLLPEIPGWPPGRKDEIDLPFGSLFVRYLFNRMERVEPFADNIKPATRFVWWLFRKHPITALRFAFGDGRYLLGRIRRAWADVLPEAWKVRKQQHDIRLRQLASQSGIELAKLEDLDRRRARSVLKEPDWRAKVLRIVLCPWRILTVLALMVFVFLLSVLFAAARFLADMIPDFVREHLFDPTVHFLRPVAPWAVLLVALAGLALFLRWLLTEEEKMGPSYLKKRADGIAKPDLLGVQYVVMGHTHDAELHVLGEDGGRNKEYFNTGTWTKVVSEEEQLIRKPVEFVFVQGLRKKYGLKVKLLEWNDGAGEPRLLKLFREEKIAG
;
A
#
# COMPACT_ATOMS: atom_id res chain seq x y z
N MET A 1 36.75 6.90 -28.65
CA MET A 1 35.35 6.88 -28.20
C MET A 1 34.60 6.03 -29.20
N THR A 2 34.18 4.83 -28.81
CA THR A 2 33.43 3.93 -29.69
C THR A 2 32.01 4.48 -29.93
N ALA A 3 31.31 4.00 -30.94
CA ALA A 3 29.92 4.40 -31.19
C ALA A 3 28.99 4.04 -30.01
N VAL A 4 29.33 2.99 -29.26
CA VAL A 4 28.63 2.60 -28.01
C VAL A 4 28.94 3.61 -26.90
N ASP A 5 30.20 3.99 -26.71
CA ASP A 5 30.58 5.02 -25.72
C ASP A 5 29.92 6.38 -26.03
N ALA A 6 29.75 6.72 -27.30
CA ALA A 6 29.09 7.96 -27.72
C ALA A 6 27.57 7.93 -27.49
N ILE A 7 26.93 6.77 -27.66
CA ILE A 7 25.50 6.57 -27.38
C ILE A 7 25.25 6.54 -25.87
N GLU A 8 26.08 5.82 -25.11
CA GLU A 8 26.01 5.80 -23.65
C GLU A 8 26.25 7.20 -23.07
N TRP A 9 27.24 7.94 -23.58
CA TRP A 9 27.51 9.32 -23.19
C TRP A 9 26.38 10.28 -23.58
N ALA A 10 25.80 10.15 -24.77
CA ALA A 10 24.65 10.96 -25.19
C ALA A 10 23.39 10.66 -24.35
N MET A 11 23.13 9.39 -24.03
CA MET A 11 22.05 9.01 -23.12
C MET A 11 22.31 9.54 -21.71
N GLU A 12 23.53 9.41 -21.18
CA GLU A 12 23.91 9.93 -19.85
C GLU A 12 23.78 11.47 -19.75
N ILE A 13 23.98 12.20 -20.86
CA ILE A 13 23.74 13.65 -20.94
C ILE A 13 22.25 13.97 -20.89
N THR A 14 21.39 13.24 -21.61
CA THR A 14 19.95 13.53 -21.67
C THR A 14 19.23 13.42 -20.31
N TRP A 15 19.69 12.57 -19.38
CA TRP A 15 19.11 12.44 -18.03
C TRP A 15 19.49 13.57 -17.07
N ARG A 16 20.61 14.27 -17.34
CA ARG A 16 21.12 15.36 -16.48
C ARG A 16 20.43 16.71 -16.74
N GLU A 17 19.58 16.80 -17.75
CA GLU A 17 18.88 18.05 -18.13
C GLU A 17 17.61 18.31 -17.31
N TYR A 18 17.00 17.27 -16.74
CA TYR A 18 15.74 17.38 -16.01
C TYR A 18 15.96 17.44 -14.50
N ASN A 19 15.34 18.41 -13.84
CA ASN A 19 15.08 18.34 -12.40
C ASN A 19 14.03 17.26 -12.12
N LEU A 20 13.99 16.74 -10.90
CA LEU A 20 13.14 15.63 -10.53
C LEU A 20 12.02 16.07 -9.58
N LEU A 21 10.82 15.56 -9.84
CA LEU A 21 9.70 15.52 -8.90
C LEU A 21 9.32 14.06 -8.71
N ILE A 22 9.28 13.57 -7.48
CA ILE A 22 8.92 12.18 -7.20
C ILE A 22 7.77 12.16 -6.20
N VAL A 23 6.66 11.56 -6.61
CA VAL A 23 5.45 11.33 -5.80
C VAL A 23 5.14 9.83 -5.78
N SER A 24 4.33 9.37 -4.84
CA SER A 24 3.97 7.95 -4.67
C SER A 24 2.62 7.83 -3.98
N ASP A 25 2.01 6.65 -4.05
CA ASP A 25 0.87 6.26 -3.22
C ASP A 25 -0.29 7.29 -3.27
N LEU A 26 -0.67 7.68 -4.50
CA LEU A 26 -1.77 8.61 -4.74
C LEU A 26 -3.14 7.92 -4.70
N HIS A 27 -3.20 6.63 -5.07
CA HIS A 27 -4.39 5.77 -5.00
C HIS A 27 -5.66 6.37 -5.63
N LEU A 28 -5.57 6.97 -6.82
CA LEU A 28 -6.78 7.45 -7.51
C LEU A 28 -7.67 6.27 -7.90
N SER A 29 -8.95 6.35 -7.56
CA SER A 29 -9.97 5.36 -7.92
C SER A 29 -11.00 5.96 -8.91
N GLU A 30 -12.27 5.59 -8.82
CA GLU A 30 -13.35 6.03 -9.72
C GLU A 30 -13.59 7.54 -9.76
N GLY A 31 -13.14 8.29 -8.77
CA GLY A 31 -13.29 9.73 -8.67
C GLY A 31 -14.74 10.19 -8.58
N ARG A 32 -15.03 11.36 -9.18
CA ARG A 32 -16.37 11.95 -9.22
C ARG A 32 -17.25 11.27 -10.27
N ASP A 33 -18.41 10.78 -9.87
CA ASP A 33 -19.43 10.30 -10.79
C ASP A 33 -20.00 11.46 -11.63
N SER A 34 -20.07 11.25 -12.95
CA SER A 34 -20.48 12.29 -13.90
C SER A 34 -21.93 12.75 -13.76
N GLY A 35 -22.83 11.86 -13.31
CA GLY A 35 -24.25 12.16 -13.16
C GLY A 35 -24.55 12.88 -11.85
N SER A 36 -24.15 12.27 -10.74
CA SER A 36 -24.44 12.77 -9.38
C SER A 36 -23.45 13.84 -8.91
N ARG A 37 -22.28 13.97 -9.56
CA ARG A 37 -21.15 14.81 -9.16
C ARG A 37 -20.57 14.49 -7.78
N LYS A 38 -20.92 13.34 -7.22
CA LYS A 38 -20.41 12.86 -5.93
C LYS A 38 -19.23 11.91 -6.18
N PHE A 39 -18.32 11.85 -5.22
CA PHE A 39 -17.23 10.88 -5.26
C PHE A 39 -17.72 9.46 -4.97
N SER A 40 -17.03 8.48 -5.54
CA SER A 40 -17.18 7.07 -5.12
C SER A 40 -16.86 6.93 -3.63
N LYS A 41 -17.49 5.95 -2.98
CA LYS A 41 -17.24 5.67 -1.57
C LYS A 41 -15.88 5.00 -1.31
N ASN A 42 -15.30 4.45 -2.36
CA ASN A 42 -14.00 3.80 -2.34
C ASN A 42 -12.92 4.74 -2.91
N GLU A 43 -13.23 6.04 -3.02
CA GLU A 43 -12.25 7.03 -3.42
C GLU A 43 -11.42 7.47 -2.22
N ASP A 44 -10.11 7.47 -2.39
CA ASP A 44 -9.14 7.92 -1.42
C ASP A 44 -8.44 9.22 -1.83
N PHE A 45 -8.48 9.57 -3.12
CA PHE A 45 -7.88 10.77 -3.67
C PHE A 45 -8.93 11.83 -4.00
N PHE A 46 -8.87 12.95 -3.29
CA PHE A 46 -9.81 14.07 -3.45
C PHE A 46 -9.15 15.35 -3.95
N PHE A 47 -7.90 15.27 -4.41
CA PHE A 47 -6.99 16.42 -4.51
C PHE A 47 -6.59 16.79 -5.94
N ASP A 48 -7.52 16.63 -6.89
CA ASP A 48 -7.33 16.97 -8.31
C ASP A 48 -6.88 18.43 -8.47
N GLU A 49 -7.56 19.33 -7.77
CA GLU A 49 -7.33 20.76 -7.83
C GLU A 49 -5.95 21.15 -7.24
N GLU A 50 -5.54 20.53 -6.12
CA GLU A 50 -4.25 20.74 -5.47
C GLU A 50 -3.11 20.18 -6.33
N PHE A 51 -3.27 18.99 -6.89
CA PHE A 51 -2.30 18.39 -7.80
C PHE A 51 -2.13 19.24 -9.07
N ALA A 52 -3.23 19.77 -9.60
CA ALA A 52 -3.18 20.71 -10.72
C ALA A 52 -2.38 21.97 -10.39
N ARG A 53 -2.60 22.57 -9.21
CA ARG A 53 -1.84 23.75 -8.75
C ARG A 53 -0.36 23.42 -8.52
N PHE A 54 -0.06 22.27 -7.94
CA PHE A 54 1.30 21.75 -7.78
C PHE A 54 2.04 21.68 -9.13
N LEU A 55 1.45 21.06 -10.15
CA LEU A 55 2.06 20.99 -11.48
C LEU A 55 2.19 22.36 -12.14
N ASN A 56 1.16 23.22 -12.01
CA ASN A 56 1.18 24.57 -12.57
C ASN A 56 2.31 25.42 -11.95
N HIS A 57 2.59 25.30 -10.65
CA HIS A 57 3.74 25.95 -10.01
C HIS A 57 5.05 25.60 -10.72
N TYR A 58 5.30 24.31 -10.94
CA TYR A 58 6.51 23.88 -11.62
C TYR A 58 6.56 24.27 -13.10
N LEU A 59 5.40 24.30 -13.77
CA LEU A 59 5.26 24.82 -15.12
C LEU A 59 5.55 26.32 -15.25
N ASP A 60 5.32 27.09 -14.19
CA ASP A 60 5.60 28.52 -14.18
C ASP A 60 7.05 28.79 -13.76
N THR A 61 7.66 27.97 -12.89
CA THR A 61 9.10 28.05 -12.59
C THR A 61 9.99 27.84 -13.82
N LEU A 62 9.53 27.08 -14.81
CA LEU A 62 10.21 26.92 -16.11
C LEU A 62 10.49 28.26 -16.79
N ARG A 63 9.59 29.24 -16.64
CA ARG A 63 9.74 30.57 -17.25
C ARG A 63 10.93 31.35 -16.72
N TRP A 64 11.45 30.98 -15.55
CA TRP A 64 12.47 31.75 -14.85
C TRP A 64 13.87 31.14 -14.92
N ASN A 65 13.98 29.82 -15.17
CA ASN A 65 15.24 29.07 -15.11
C ASN A 65 15.50 28.12 -16.31
N ASP A 66 14.62 28.07 -17.31
CA ASP A 66 14.67 27.16 -18.49
C ASP A 66 14.82 25.65 -18.17
N ALA A 67 14.69 25.25 -16.90
CA ALA A 67 15.03 23.91 -16.45
C ALA A 67 13.81 22.97 -16.44
N LYS A 68 13.79 22.00 -17.37
CA LYS A 68 12.73 21.00 -17.51
C LYS A 68 12.60 20.08 -16.29
N TRP A 69 11.43 19.47 -16.12
CA TRP A 69 11.12 18.57 -15.03
C TRP A 69 10.82 17.14 -15.50
N HIS A 70 11.20 16.17 -14.68
CA HIS A 70 10.85 14.77 -14.82
C HIS A 70 10.05 14.37 -13.58
N LEU A 71 8.76 14.17 -13.79
CA LEU A 71 7.86 13.63 -12.79
C LEU A 71 7.95 12.10 -12.79
N ILE A 72 8.30 11.53 -11.65
CA ILE A 72 8.31 10.09 -11.40
C ILE A 72 7.17 9.79 -10.43
N ILE A 73 6.20 8.99 -10.86
CA ILE A 73 5.17 8.44 -9.98
C ILE A 73 5.63 7.05 -9.55
N ASN A 74 5.99 6.90 -8.28
CA ASN A 74 6.71 5.77 -7.72
C ASN A 74 5.79 4.65 -7.18
N GLY A 75 4.83 4.21 -7.99
CA GLY A 75 3.89 3.16 -7.64
C GLY A 75 2.66 3.64 -6.91
N ASP A 76 1.64 2.79 -6.92
CA ASP A 76 0.33 3.04 -6.32
C ASP A 76 -0.24 4.40 -6.78
N PHE A 77 -0.12 4.65 -8.09
CA PHE A 77 -0.71 5.81 -8.74
C PHE A 77 -2.22 5.66 -8.78
N PHE A 78 -2.68 4.49 -9.23
CA PHE A 78 -4.09 4.13 -9.31
C PHE A 78 -4.41 3.00 -8.34
N ASP A 79 -5.62 3.01 -7.79
CA ASP A 79 -6.19 1.86 -7.12
C ASP A 79 -7.18 1.13 -8.03
N PHE A 80 -6.67 0.26 -8.91
CA PHE A 80 -7.53 -0.57 -9.75
C PHE A 80 -8.31 -1.63 -8.94
N LEU A 81 -7.95 -1.86 -7.68
CA LEU A 81 -8.61 -2.82 -6.80
C LEU A 81 -9.89 -2.21 -6.20
N GLN A 82 -9.93 -0.89 -6.01
CA GLN A 82 -11.07 -0.12 -5.49
C GLN A 82 -12.08 0.33 -6.56
N VAL A 83 -11.78 0.20 -7.86
CA VAL A 83 -12.75 0.45 -8.95
C VAL A 83 -13.76 -0.71 -9.04
N ILE A 84 -14.94 -0.53 -8.45
CA ILE A 84 -15.96 -1.59 -8.29
C ILE A 84 -17.22 -1.42 -9.14
N THR A 85 -17.48 -0.24 -9.72
CA THR A 85 -18.68 -0.01 -10.54
C THR A 85 -18.53 -0.72 -11.88
N VAL A 86 -19.55 -1.49 -12.28
CA VAL A 86 -19.54 -2.22 -13.56
C VAL A 86 -20.70 -1.85 -14.49
N ASP A 87 -21.52 -0.86 -14.13
CA ASP A 87 -22.73 -0.46 -14.87
C ASP A 87 -22.46 -0.05 -16.33
N ASP A 88 -21.24 0.40 -16.64
CA ASP A 88 -20.79 0.80 -17.98
C ASP A 88 -19.80 -0.18 -18.62
N ALA A 89 -19.61 -1.36 -18.02
CA ALA A 89 -18.69 -2.36 -18.56
C ALA A 89 -19.22 -2.84 -19.94
N PRO A 90 -18.37 -2.87 -20.99
CA PRO A 90 -18.79 -3.36 -22.30
C PRO A 90 -19.45 -4.74 -22.18
N PRO A 91 -20.56 -5.03 -22.90
CA PRO A 91 -21.25 -6.34 -22.85
C PRO A 91 -20.35 -7.54 -23.18
N ALA A 92 -19.23 -7.29 -23.88
CA ALA A 92 -18.21 -8.26 -24.24
C ALA A 92 -17.20 -8.57 -23.12
N LEU A 93 -17.18 -7.79 -22.04
CA LEU A 93 -16.60 -8.21 -20.77
C LEU A 93 -17.68 -9.06 -20.10
N PRO A 94 -17.60 -10.40 -20.15
CA PRO A 94 -18.60 -11.21 -19.48
C PRO A 94 -18.64 -10.76 -18.01
N PRO A 95 -19.82 -10.77 -17.34
CA PRO A 95 -19.79 -10.80 -15.89
C PRO A 95 -18.90 -11.98 -15.53
N GLY A 96 -17.71 -11.70 -15.03
CA GLY A 96 -16.79 -12.75 -14.65
C GLY A 96 -17.50 -13.68 -13.66
N SER A 97 -16.89 -14.80 -13.31
CA SER A 97 -17.36 -15.62 -12.18
C SER A 97 -17.34 -14.89 -10.81
N GLU A 98 -17.06 -13.59 -10.79
CA GLU A 98 -17.02 -12.74 -9.61
C GLU A 98 -18.37 -12.02 -9.46
N PRO A 99 -18.98 -12.07 -8.25
CA PRO A 99 -20.14 -11.26 -7.95
C PRO A 99 -19.89 -9.78 -8.27
N HIS A 100 -20.89 -9.13 -8.88
CA HIS A 100 -20.87 -7.72 -9.27
C HIS A 100 -20.45 -6.77 -8.13
N GLU A 101 -20.68 -7.16 -6.88
CA GLU A 101 -20.31 -6.38 -5.69
C GLU A 101 -18.79 -6.23 -5.46
N PHE A 102 -17.95 -7.01 -6.13
CA PHE A 102 -16.47 -6.97 -6.01
C PHE A 102 -15.78 -6.35 -7.25
N GLY A 103 -16.55 -5.75 -8.15
CA GLY A 103 -16.03 -5.09 -9.35
C GLY A 103 -15.53 -6.02 -10.43
N LEU A 104 -14.90 -5.43 -11.45
CA LEU A 104 -14.30 -6.18 -12.54
C LEU A 104 -13.00 -6.90 -12.09
N PRO A 105 -12.69 -8.07 -12.67
CA PRO A 105 -11.41 -8.76 -12.52
C PRO A 105 -10.17 -7.91 -12.86
N CYS A 106 -8.98 -8.47 -12.63
CA CYS A 106 -7.68 -7.83 -12.92
C CYS A 106 -7.08 -8.29 -14.27
N GLY A 107 -7.95 -8.54 -15.26
CA GLY A 107 -7.53 -8.80 -16.64
C GLY A 107 -7.25 -7.50 -17.38
N GLU A 108 -6.56 -7.58 -18.52
CA GLU A 108 -6.16 -6.40 -19.31
C GLU A 108 -7.38 -5.59 -19.77
N ARG A 109 -8.41 -6.25 -20.33
CA ARG A 109 -9.58 -5.56 -20.90
C ARG A 109 -10.44 -4.90 -19.81
N GLU A 110 -10.60 -5.59 -18.70
CA GLU A 110 -11.28 -5.11 -17.50
C GLU A 110 -10.57 -3.87 -16.95
N THR A 111 -9.23 -3.92 -16.90
CA THR A 111 -8.45 -2.81 -16.35
C THR A 111 -8.46 -1.59 -17.26
N VAL A 112 -8.50 -1.75 -18.58
CA VAL A 112 -8.74 -0.63 -19.51
C VAL A 112 -10.10 0.04 -19.22
N CYS A 113 -11.14 -0.74 -18.91
CA CYS A 113 -12.43 -0.18 -18.50
C CYS A 113 -12.34 0.59 -17.17
N LYS A 114 -11.65 0.02 -16.17
CA LYS A 114 -11.40 0.68 -14.89
C LYS A 114 -10.67 2.00 -15.08
N LEU A 115 -9.59 2.00 -15.86
CA LEU A 115 -8.80 3.19 -16.18
C LEU A 115 -9.65 4.29 -16.83
N GLY A 116 -10.55 3.94 -17.75
CA GLY A 116 -11.49 4.88 -18.34
C GLY A 116 -12.45 5.51 -17.32
N LYS A 117 -12.81 4.79 -16.24
CA LYS A 117 -13.59 5.35 -15.12
C LYS A 117 -12.76 6.34 -14.30
N ILE A 118 -11.53 5.96 -13.92
CA ILE A 118 -10.58 6.84 -13.22
C ILE A 118 -10.37 8.13 -14.01
N ALA A 119 -10.08 8.04 -15.32
CA ALA A 119 -9.83 9.19 -16.17
C ALA A 119 -11.03 10.15 -16.29
N LYS A 120 -12.26 9.62 -16.26
CA LYS A 120 -13.49 10.42 -16.23
C LYS A 120 -13.72 11.09 -14.87
N GLY A 121 -13.50 10.34 -13.79
CA GLY A 121 -13.69 10.83 -12.43
C GLY A 121 -12.67 11.88 -12.01
N HIS A 122 -11.45 11.79 -12.55
CA HIS A 122 -10.32 12.67 -12.28
C HIS A 122 -9.90 13.49 -13.51
N TRP A 123 -10.88 14.01 -14.26
CA TRP A 123 -10.63 14.70 -15.53
C TRP A 123 -9.64 15.86 -15.39
N LEU A 124 -9.68 16.62 -14.29
CA LEU A 124 -8.79 17.75 -14.05
C LEU A 124 -7.36 17.28 -13.80
N PHE A 125 -7.19 16.18 -13.06
CA PHE A 125 -5.88 15.55 -12.85
C PHE A 125 -5.25 15.18 -14.19
N PHE A 126 -5.98 14.48 -15.06
CA PHE A 126 -5.49 14.05 -16.37
C PHE A 126 -5.18 15.24 -17.29
N GLU A 127 -6.02 16.27 -17.32
CA GLU A 127 -5.75 17.49 -18.10
C GLU A 127 -4.49 18.23 -17.61
N SER A 128 -4.27 18.24 -16.29
CA SER A 128 -3.12 18.89 -15.65
C SER A 128 -1.84 18.13 -15.94
N LEU A 129 -1.86 16.81 -15.78
CA LEU A 129 -0.75 15.93 -16.08
C LEU A 129 -0.38 15.94 -17.57
N ALA A 130 -1.37 15.87 -18.46
CA ALA A 130 -1.12 15.92 -19.89
C ALA A 130 -0.55 17.28 -20.33
N GLY A 131 -1.03 18.38 -19.76
CA GLY A 131 -0.43 19.71 -19.98
C GLY A 131 0.99 19.83 -19.43
N PHE A 132 1.29 19.17 -18.30
CA PHE A 132 2.65 19.14 -17.76
C PHE A 132 3.62 18.46 -18.74
N VAL A 133 3.26 17.28 -19.23
CA VAL A 133 4.06 16.53 -20.22
C VAL A 133 4.19 17.30 -21.53
N ALA A 134 3.08 17.83 -22.05
CA ALA A 134 3.05 18.60 -23.29
C ALA A 134 3.90 19.88 -23.23
N ALA A 135 4.25 20.39 -22.06
CA ALA A 135 5.20 21.51 -21.92
C ALA A 135 6.68 21.08 -22.04
N GLY A 136 6.94 19.87 -22.54
CA GLY A 136 8.28 19.32 -22.74
C GLY A 136 8.90 18.67 -21.50
N ASN A 137 8.08 18.37 -20.49
CA ASN A 137 8.51 17.64 -19.29
C ASN A 137 8.32 16.12 -19.49
N LEU A 138 8.99 15.33 -18.66
CA LEU A 138 8.90 13.86 -18.70
C LEU A 138 8.01 13.32 -17.60
N LEU A 139 7.33 12.22 -17.89
CA LEU A 139 6.59 11.41 -16.92
C LEU A 139 7.12 9.97 -16.97
N THR A 140 7.54 9.44 -15.82
CA THR A 140 7.78 8.00 -15.64
C THR A 140 6.84 7.45 -14.58
N ILE A 141 6.12 6.39 -14.90
CA ILE A 141 5.27 5.65 -13.97
C ILE A 141 5.98 4.33 -13.63
N ILE A 142 6.30 4.15 -12.35
CA ILE A 142 6.73 2.87 -11.78
C ILE A 142 5.47 2.21 -11.21
N LYS A 143 5.23 0.93 -11.47
CA LYS A 143 4.06 0.24 -10.89
C LYS A 143 4.29 -0.20 -9.44
N GLY A 144 3.26 -0.09 -8.61
CA GLY A 144 3.13 -0.60 -7.25
C GLY A 144 2.23 -1.85 -7.17
N ASN A 145 1.68 -2.14 -6.00
CA ASN A 145 0.80 -3.30 -5.79
C ASN A 145 -0.69 -3.02 -6.04
N HIS A 146 -1.11 -1.75 -6.09
CA HIS A 146 -2.48 -1.34 -6.40
C HIS A 146 -2.71 -1.06 -7.90
N ASP A 147 -1.62 -0.81 -8.65
CA ASP A 147 -1.61 -0.56 -10.10
C ASP A 147 -0.66 -1.50 -10.86
N VAL A 148 -0.46 -2.71 -10.35
CA VAL A 148 0.39 -3.74 -10.98
C VAL A 148 -0.06 -4.05 -12.42
N GLU A 149 -1.31 -3.78 -12.76
CA GLU A 149 -1.94 -3.91 -14.07
C GLU A 149 -1.33 -2.99 -15.14
N PHE A 150 -0.54 -1.96 -14.76
CA PHE A 150 0.38 -1.32 -15.70
C PHE A 150 1.41 -2.31 -16.28
N HIS A 151 1.45 -3.56 -15.83
CA HIS A 151 2.10 -4.66 -16.52
C HIS A 151 1.62 -4.84 -17.97
N TYR A 152 0.32 -4.65 -18.22
CA TYR A 152 -0.28 -4.90 -19.52
C TYR A 152 0.03 -3.77 -20.51
N ALA A 153 0.47 -4.14 -21.71
CA ALA A 153 0.77 -3.16 -22.75
C ALA A 153 -0.49 -2.38 -23.19
N GLY A 154 -1.66 -3.02 -23.23
CA GLY A 154 -2.93 -2.39 -23.55
C GLY A 154 -3.36 -1.36 -22.50
N VAL A 155 -3.08 -1.58 -21.21
CA VAL A 155 -3.35 -0.60 -20.15
C VAL A 155 -2.44 0.62 -20.29
N ARG A 156 -1.14 0.42 -20.57
CA ARG A 156 -0.19 1.52 -20.86
C ARG A 156 -0.64 2.35 -22.07
N ALA A 157 -1.03 1.68 -23.15
CA ALA A 157 -1.52 2.33 -24.36
C ALA A 157 -2.83 3.09 -24.12
N ALA A 158 -3.76 2.52 -23.35
CA ALA A 158 -5.00 3.18 -22.97
C ALA A 158 -4.74 4.43 -22.11
N PHE A 159 -3.81 4.37 -21.15
CA PHE A 159 -3.43 5.54 -20.35
C PHE A 159 -2.87 6.67 -21.20
N LEU A 160 -1.97 6.34 -22.14
CA LEU A 160 -1.44 7.34 -23.06
C LEU A 160 -2.55 7.97 -23.93
N ALA A 161 -3.49 7.15 -24.42
CA ALA A 161 -4.63 7.64 -25.19
C ALA A 161 -5.55 8.56 -24.35
N GLU A 162 -5.78 8.24 -23.07
CA GLU A 162 -6.54 9.10 -22.16
C GLU A 162 -5.84 10.43 -21.88
N LEU A 163 -4.51 10.43 -21.70
CA LEU A 163 -3.74 11.68 -21.58
C LEU A 163 -3.81 12.53 -22.86
N GLN A 164 -3.65 11.92 -24.03
CA GLN A 164 -3.77 12.62 -25.31
C GLN A 164 -5.19 13.19 -25.52
N ALA A 165 -6.22 12.45 -25.11
CA ALA A 165 -7.60 12.92 -25.16
C ALA A 165 -7.84 14.07 -24.17
N ALA A 166 -7.34 13.96 -22.94
CA ALA A 166 -7.40 15.02 -21.94
C ALA A 166 -6.69 16.30 -22.42
N PHE A 167 -5.52 16.17 -23.03
CA PHE A 167 -4.80 17.31 -23.59
C PHE A 167 -5.61 18.04 -24.67
N ARG A 168 -6.22 17.28 -25.60
CA ARG A 168 -7.10 17.86 -26.63
C ARG A 168 -8.28 18.60 -26.01
N ARG A 169 -8.98 18.00 -25.04
CA ARG A 169 -10.08 18.63 -24.30
C ARG A 169 -9.64 19.92 -23.62
N ARG A 170 -8.45 19.93 -22.99
CA ARG A 170 -7.89 21.13 -22.37
C ARG A 170 -7.63 22.24 -23.39
N LEU A 171 -7.04 21.92 -24.55
CA LEU A 171 -6.78 22.92 -25.60
C LEU A 171 -8.08 23.50 -26.19
N GLU A 172 -9.13 22.68 -26.32
CA GLU A 172 -10.46 23.15 -26.75
C GLU A 172 -11.07 24.09 -25.70
N ARG A 173 -10.96 23.74 -24.41
CA ARG A 173 -11.50 24.51 -23.28
C ARG A 173 -10.73 25.81 -23.02
N GLU A 174 -9.41 25.77 -23.13
CA GLU A 174 -8.50 26.90 -22.84
C GLU A 174 -7.45 27.09 -23.96
N PRO A 175 -7.84 27.58 -25.16
CA PRO A 175 -6.91 27.75 -26.29
C PRO A 175 -5.74 28.70 -26.01
N ALA A 176 -5.88 29.59 -25.02
CA ALA A 176 -4.82 30.50 -24.61
C ALA A 176 -3.68 29.79 -23.86
N TRP A 177 -3.96 28.64 -23.22
CA TRP A 177 -2.95 27.88 -22.48
C TRP A 177 -1.81 27.42 -23.40
N GLY A 178 -2.16 26.95 -24.60
CA GLY A 178 -1.19 26.48 -25.59
C GLY A 178 -0.44 27.59 -26.34
N ARG A 179 -1.06 28.76 -26.56
CA ARG A 179 -0.46 29.85 -27.36
C ARG A 179 0.81 30.46 -26.77
N ASN A 180 0.99 30.38 -25.45
CA ASN A 180 2.10 30.99 -24.72
C ASN A 180 3.15 29.96 -24.26
N ARG A 181 3.14 28.74 -24.80
CA ARG A 181 4.05 27.66 -24.42
C ARG A 181 4.56 26.94 -25.67
N ASP A 182 5.77 26.43 -25.59
CA ASP A 182 6.27 25.47 -26.57
C ASP A 182 5.56 24.13 -26.31
N ILE A 183 4.70 23.71 -27.24
CA ILE A 183 3.88 22.50 -27.09
C ILE A 183 4.64 21.34 -27.74
N GLY A 184 5.14 20.45 -26.89
CA GLY A 184 5.64 19.13 -27.27
C GLY A 184 4.55 18.08 -27.41
N ASN A 185 4.94 16.89 -27.82
CA ASN A 185 4.05 15.74 -27.96
C ASN A 185 3.78 15.08 -26.61
N VAL A 186 2.59 14.47 -26.47
CA VAL A 186 2.28 13.50 -25.41
C VAL A 186 2.30 12.12 -26.05
N ASP A 187 3.39 11.39 -25.88
CA ASP A 187 3.68 10.14 -26.58
C ASP A 187 4.57 9.21 -25.72
N ALA A 188 5.05 8.12 -26.32
CA ALA A 188 5.87 7.13 -25.62
C ALA A 188 7.28 7.64 -25.26
N ASP A 189 7.77 8.72 -25.90
CA ASP A 189 9.08 9.29 -25.60
C ASP A 189 9.03 10.16 -24.34
N THR A 190 7.88 10.77 -24.08
CA THR A 190 7.60 11.69 -22.97
C THR A 190 6.85 11.04 -21.80
N VAL A 191 6.08 9.98 -22.05
CA VAL A 191 5.38 9.17 -21.04
C VAL A 191 5.93 7.75 -21.04
N ARG A 192 6.65 7.40 -19.99
CA ARG A 192 7.38 6.14 -19.85
C ARG A 192 6.83 5.31 -18.71
N PHE A 193 6.94 3.99 -18.85
CA PHE A 193 6.56 3.03 -17.83
C PHE A 193 7.77 2.19 -17.44
N SER A 194 8.01 2.04 -16.14
CA SER A 194 9.01 1.13 -15.60
C SER A 194 8.35 -0.01 -14.85
N ASP A 195 8.79 -1.23 -15.15
CA ASP A 195 8.28 -2.43 -14.49
C ASP A 195 8.80 -2.61 -13.05
N TRP A 196 9.83 -1.87 -12.63
CA TRP A 196 10.40 -2.04 -11.29
C TRP A 196 10.99 -0.76 -10.68
N PHE A 197 11.90 -0.08 -11.38
CA PHE A 197 12.64 1.04 -10.78
C PHE A 197 13.00 2.13 -11.79
N TYR A 198 13.33 3.31 -11.28
CA TYR A 198 14.09 4.33 -11.99
C TYR A 198 15.50 4.40 -11.38
N TYR A 199 16.53 4.43 -12.23
CA TYR A 199 17.92 4.35 -11.79
C TYR A 199 18.80 5.31 -12.56
N GLU A 200 19.58 6.09 -11.83
CA GLU A 200 20.72 6.85 -12.32
C GLU A 200 21.98 6.32 -11.68
N LYS A 201 22.91 5.86 -12.52
CA LYS A 201 24.11 5.15 -12.10
C LYS A 201 24.84 5.85 -10.95
N GLU A 202 25.03 5.13 -9.84
CA GLU A 202 25.73 5.59 -8.63
C GLU A 202 25.13 6.85 -7.98
N LEU A 203 23.98 7.35 -8.44
CA LEU A 203 23.39 8.61 -8.00
C LEU A 203 22.04 8.40 -7.33
N LEU A 204 21.09 7.75 -8.00
CA LEU A 204 19.70 7.69 -7.56
C LEU A 204 19.08 6.33 -7.88
N TRP A 205 18.42 5.72 -6.90
CA TRP A 205 17.53 4.57 -7.06
C TRP A 205 16.14 4.93 -6.57
N VAL A 206 15.12 4.68 -7.38
CA VAL A 206 13.71 4.89 -7.04
C VAL A 206 12.94 3.59 -7.30
N GLU A 207 12.29 3.04 -6.28
CA GLU A 207 11.36 1.91 -6.45
C GLU A 207 10.22 2.02 -5.44
N HIS A 208 9.07 1.40 -5.71
CA HIS A 208 7.91 1.56 -4.84
C HIS A 208 8.13 0.96 -3.42
N GLY A 209 8.62 -0.28 -3.32
CA GLY A 209 9.02 -0.90 -2.03
C GLY A 209 8.11 -2.04 -1.53
N ASN A 210 6.92 -2.23 -2.11
CA ASN A 210 5.97 -3.31 -1.77
C ASN A 210 6.57 -4.72 -1.76
N ARG A 211 7.58 -4.94 -2.61
CA ARG A 211 8.27 -6.22 -2.73
C ARG A 211 8.97 -6.69 -1.45
N TYR A 212 9.25 -5.78 -0.53
CA TYR A 212 9.91 -6.08 0.75
C TYR A 212 8.92 -6.42 1.87
N GLU A 213 7.61 -6.35 1.61
CA GLU A 213 6.56 -6.77 2.53
C GLU A 213 5.89 -8.06 2.03
N GLY A 214 5.83 -9.10 2.86
CA GLY A 214 5.28 -10.40 2.45
C GLY A 214 3.80 -10.36 2.03
N PHE A 215 3.03 -9.39 2.55
CA PHE A 215 1.61 -9.22 2.24
C PHE A 215 1.38 -8.69 0.82
N ASN A 216 2.27 -7.84 0.32
CA ASN A 216 2.15 -7.15 -0.96
C ASN A 216 3.21 -7.55 -2.01
N SER A 217 4.11 -8.48 -1.65
CA SER A 217 5.11 -9.04 -2.56
C SER A 217 4.54 -10.09 -3.51
N PHE A 218 4.98 -10.03 -4.77
CA PHE A 218 4.65 -10.97 -5.83
C PHE A 218 5.75 -12.03 -5.99
N LYS A 219 5.36 -13.27 -6.30
CA LYS A 219 6.31 -14.37 -6.54
C LYS A 219 7.27 -14.06 -7.70
N TYR A 220 6.73 -13.56 -8.81
CA TYR A 220 7.45 -13.15 -10.01
C TYR A 220 7.05 -11.72 -10.39
N TRP A 221 7.68 -10.72 -9.77
CA TRP A 221 7.29 -9.31 -9.94
C TRP A 221 7.24 -8.82 -11.40
N LEU A 222 8.24 -9.22 -12.20
CA LEU A 222 8.31 -8.90 -13.63
C LEU A 222 7.41 -9.79 -14.51
N SER A 223 6.75 -10.80 -13.97
CA SER A 223 5.70 -11.58 -14.65
C SER A 223 4.60 -11.91 -13.64
N PRO A 224 3.83 -10.89 -13.20
CA PRO A 224 2.93 -11.00 -12.05
C PRO A 224 1.60 -11.68 -12.42
N LEU A 225 1.63 -12.61 -13.36
CA LEU A 225 0.44 -13.22 -13.96
C LEU A 225 0.20 -14.62 -13.42
N LEU A 226 -1.08 -14.98 -13.27
CA LEU A 226 -1.52 -16.32 -12.93
C LEU A 226 -1.03 -17.31 -13.99
N PRO A 227 -0.46 -18.45 -13.56
CA PRO A 227 -0.13 -19.54 -14.46
C PRO A 227 -1.42 -20.23 -14.90
N GLU A 228 -1.28 -21.21 -15.78
CA GLU A 228 -2.38 -22.12 -16.08
C GLU A 228 -2.59 -23.07 -14.90
N ILE A 229 -3.75 -23.00 -14.26
CA ILE A 229 -4.09 -23.81 -13.08
C ILE A 229 -5.18 -24.81 -13.46
N PRO A 230 -4.95 -26.13 -13.33
CA PRO A 230 -5.97 -27.14 -13.60
C PRO A 230 -7.26 -26.88 -12.80
N GLY A 231 -8.40 -26.90 -13.48
CA GLY A 231 -9.72 -26.65 -12.88
C GLY A 231 -10.09 -25.17 -12.71
N TRP A 232 -9.20 -24.21 -13.05
CA TRP A 232 -9.58 -22.81 -13.19
C TRP A 232 -10.11 -22.52 -14.60
N PRO A 233 -11.01 -21.53 -14.78
CA PRO A 233 -11.50 -21.16 -16.10
C PRO A 233 -10.32 -20.71 -16.99
N PRO A 234 -10.19 -21.22 -18.23
CA PRO A 234 -9.07 -20.88 -19.12
C PRO A 234 -8.90 -19.37 -19.35
N GLY A 235 -10.00 -18.62 -19.39
CA GLY A 235 -9.99 -17.16 -19.55
C GLY A 235 -9.42 -16.39 -18.35
N ARG A 236 -9.12 -17.05 -17.22
CA ARG A 236 -8.44 -16.45 -16.05
C ARG A 236 -6.91 -16.58 -16.13
N LYS A 237 -6.39 -17.35 -17.09
CA LYS A 237 -4.96 -17.40 -17.37
C LYS A 237 -4.51 -16.00 -17.79
N ASP A 238 -3.31 -15.62 -17.37
CA ASP A 238 -2.76 -14.29 -17.66
C ASP A 238 -3.47 -13.10 -16.96
N GLU A 239 -4.41 -13.34 -16.02
CA GLU A 239 -4.81 -12.32 -15.03
C GLU A 239 -3.71 -12.11 -13.98
N ILE A 240 -3.75 -11.01 -13.23
CA ILE A 240 -2.80 -10.74 -12.14
C ILE A 240 -2.89 -11.82 -11.02
N ASP A 241 -1.76 -12.40 -10.61
CA ASP A 241 -1.63 -13.24 -9.40
C ASP A 241 -1.57 -12.35 -8.16
N LEU A 242 -2.75 -11.90 -7.71
CA LEU A 242 -2.88 -10.95 -6.60
C LEU A 242 -2.22 -11.48 -5.30
N PRO A 243 -1.40 -10.65 -4.62
CA PRO A 243 -0.84 -11.00 -3.32
C PRO A 243 -1.91 -10.90 -2.24
N PHE A 244 -1.56 -11.29 -1.01
CA PHE A 244 -2.52 -11.39 0.09
C PHE A 244 -3.19 -10.05 0.41
N GLY A 245 -2.42 -8.96 0.43
CA GLY A 245 -2.93 -7.60 0.69
C GLY A 245 -3.97 -7.18 -0.35
N SER A 246 -3.70 -7.36 -1.64
CA SER A 246 -4.65 -7.01 -2.70
C SER A 246 -5.96 -7.82 -2.65
N LEU A 247 -5.94 -9.08 -2.16
CA LEU A 247 -7.17 -9.83 -1.90
C LEU A 247 -7.99 -9.21 -0.76
N PHE A 248 -7.32 -8.69 0.28
CA PHE A 248 -7.98 -7.98 1.37
C PHE A 248 -8.62 -6.67 0.89
N VAL A 249 -7.95 -5.93 0.01
CA VAL A 249 -8.52 -4.71 -0.61
C VAL A 249 -9.83 -5.05 -1.32
N ARG A 250 -9.76 -5.95 -2.30
CA ARG A 250 -10.91 -6.29 -3.14
C ARG A 250 -12.10 -6.90 -2.38
N TYR A 251 -11.84 -7.77 -1.39
CA TYR A 251 -12.90 -8.59 -0.79
C TYR A 251 -13.23 -8.25 0.67
N LEU A 252 -12.50 -7.34 1.31
CA LEU A 252 -12.78 -6.86 2.66
C LEU A 252 -12.87 -5.32 2.70
N PHE A 253 -11.79 -4.61 2.34
CA PHE A 253 -11.71 -3.17 2.53
C PHE A 253 -12.75 -2.39 1.71
N ASN A 254 -12.91 -2.72 0.43
CA ASN A 254 -13.92 -2.10 -0.44
C ASN A 254 -15.35 -2.12 0.12
N ARG A 255 -15.65 -3.07 1.02
CA ARG A 255 -16.95 -3.19 1.68
C ARG A 255 -16.97 -2.45 3.03
N MET A 256 -15.86 -2.48 3.74
CA MET A 256 -15.69 -1.78 5.01
C MET A 256 -15.67 -0.27 4.83
N GLU A 257 -15.08 0.25 3.76
CA GLU A 257 -15.05 1.67 3.41
C GLU A 257 -16.44 2.29 3.22
N ARG A 258 -17.46 1.46 2.91
CA ARG A 258 -18.85 1.91 2.89
C ARG A 258 -19.37 2.36 4.25
N VAL A 259 -18.74 1.88 5.32
CA VAL A 259 -19.04 2.16 6.72
C VAL A 259 -17.99 3.10 7.32
N GLU A 260 -16.70 2.88 7.04
CA GLU A 260 -15.56 3.59 7.61
C GLU A 260 -14.57 3.99 6.49
N PRO A 261 -14.65 5.22 5.96
CA PRO A 261 -13.77 5.70 4.88
C PRO A 261 -12.27 5.57 5.22
N PHE A 262 -11.43 5.34 4.21
CA PHE A 262 -9.96 5.19 4.32
C PHE A 262 -9.47 3.99 5.16
N ALA A 263 -10.30 2.96 5.33
CA ALA A 263 -9.97 1.80 6.16
C ALA A 263 -8.70 1.04 5.69
N ASP A 264 -8.45 1.01 4.40
CA ASP A 264 -7.32 0.34 3.74
C ASP A 264 -5.98 1.08 3.87
N ASN A 265 -6.03 2.39 4.11
CA ASN A 265 -4.87 3.23 4.45
C ASN A 265 -4.30 2.92 5.85
N ILE A 266 -5.00 2.14 6.67
CA ILE A 266 -4.46 1.59 7.92
C ILE A 266 -3.46 0.48 7.59
N LYS A 267 -2.18 0.84 7.46
CA LYS A 267 -1.07 -0.10 7.29
C LYS A 267 -0.37 -0.39 8.64
N PRO A 268 0.19 -1.60 8.81
CA PRO A 268 -0.02 -2.79 7.98
C PRO A 268 -1.45 -3.34 8.14
N ALA A 269 -1.93 -4.13 7.17
CA ALA A 269 -3.32 -4.63 7.15
C ALA A 269 -3.73 -5.44 8.41
N THR A 270 -2.77 -6.00 9.15
CA THR A 270 -3.00 -6.66 10.45
C THR A 270 -3.55 -5.70 11.51
N ARG A 271 -3.08 -4.45 11.50
CA ARG A 271 -3.55 -3.39 12.40
C ARG A 271 -5.02 -3.08 12.15
N PHE A 272 -5.43 -3.05 10.87
CA PHE A 272 -6.84 -2.88 10.53
C PHE A 272 -7.72 -3.99 11.10
N VAL A 273 -7.31 -5.27 10.97
CA VAL A 273 -8.11 -6.39 11.48
C VAL A 273 -8.36 -6.22 12.99
N TRP A 274 -7.32 -5.91 13.76
CA TRP A 274 -7.47 -5.64 15.19
C TRP A 274 -8.34 -4.42 15.47
N TRP A 275 -8.13 -3.33 14.73
CA TRP A 275 -8.95 -2.13 14.82
C TRP A 275 -10.44 -2.43 14.56
N LEU A 276 -10.74 -3.24 13.54
CA LEU A 276 -12.11 -3.63 13.17
C LEU A 276 -12.80 -4.42 14.29
N PHE A 277 -12.12 -5.44 14.84
CA PHE A 277 -12.66 -6.22 15.97
C PHE A 277 -12.84 -5.37 17.23
N ARG A 278 -11.98 -4.37 17.43
CA ARG A 278 -12.00 -3.47 18.58
C ARG A 278 -13.09 -2.40 18.50
N LYS A 279 -13.21 -1.73 17.36
CA LYS A 279 -14.09 -0.56 17.16
C LYS A 279 -15.45 -0.93 16.59
N HIS A 280 -15.55 -2.00 15.79
CA HIS A 280 -16.78 -2.43 15.13
C HIS A 280 -17.05 -3.93 15.29
N PRO A 281 -17.21 -4.46 16.52
CA PRO A 281 -17.32 -5.90 16.78
C PRO A 281 -18.49 -6.57 16.07
N ILE A 282 -19.64 -5.88 15.94
CA ILE A 282 -20.80 -6.41 15.21
C ILE A 282 -20.50 -6.55 13.72
N THR A 283 -19.86 -5.54 13.12
CA THR A 283 -19.46 -5.58 11.70
C THR A 283 -18.41 -6.66 11.45
N ALA A 284 -17.44 -6.80 12.36
CA ALA A 284 -16.44 -7.87 12.31
C ALA A 284 -17.08 -9.28 12.34
N LEU A 285 -18.06 -9.49 13.23
CA LEU A 285 -18.80 -10.76 13.30
C LEU A 285 -19.64 -11.01 12.04
N ARG A 286 -20.35 -9.99 11.52
CA ARG A 286 -21.11 -10.11 10.27
C ARG A 286 -20.21 -10.47 9.09
N PHE A 287 -19.03 -9.86 9.00
CA PHE A 287 -18.04 -10.22 7.99
C PHE A 287 -17.57 -11.66 8.16
N ALA A 288 -17.15 -12.06 9.38
CA ALA A 288 -16.62 -13.40 9.64
C ALA A 288 -17.61 -14.53 9.29
N PHE A 289 -18.91 -14.33 9.58
CA PHE A 289 -19.94 -15.35 9.34
C PHE A 289 -20.68 -15.21 8.01
N GLY A 290 -20.57 -14.07 7.31
CA GLY A 290 -21.19 -13.77 6.02
C GLY A 290 -20.17 -13.62 4.90
N ASP A 291 -19.90 -12.38 4.50
CA ASP A 291 -19.12 -12.02 3.30
C ASP A 291 -17.67 -12.53 3.32
N GLY A 292 -17.09 -12.70 4.52
CA GLY A 292 -15.74 -13.25 4.71
C GLY A 292 -15.58 -14.67 4.18
N ARG A 293 -16.67 -15.42 3.99
CA ARG A 293 -16.63 -16.74 3.32
C ARG A 293 -16.11 -16.64 1.89
N TYR A 294 -16.44 -15.55 1.18
CA TYR A 294 -15.98 -15.35 -0.19
C TYR A 294 -14.48 -15.06 -0.22
N LEU A 295 -13.99 -14.15 0.64
CA LEU A 295 -12.55 -13.89 0.82
C LEU A 295 -11.80 -15.18 1.18
N LEU A 296 -12.30 -15.97 2.15
CA LEU A 296 -11.70 -17.25 2.52
C LEU A 296 -11.66 -18.25 1.35
N GLY A 297 -12.71 -18.29 0.53
CA GLY A 297 -12.75 -19.09 -0.69
C GLY A 297 -11.73 -18.64 -1.74
N ARG A 298 -11.45 -17.34 -1.86
CA ARG A 298 -10.39 -16.80 -2.73
C ARG A 298 -9.00 -17.10 -2.19
N ILE A 299 -8.78 -16.90 -0.89
CA ILE A 299 -7.52 -17.24 -0.22
C ILE A 299 -7.22 -18.74 -0.38
N ARG A 300 -8.20 -19.61 -0.09
CA ARG A 300 -8.07 -21.06 -0.27
C ARG A 300 -7.69 -21.43 -1.70
N ARG A 301 -8.27 -20.76 -2.70
CA ARG A 301 -7.94 -20.97 -4.12
C ARG A 301 -6.53 -20.46 -4.47
N ALA A 302 -6.13 -19.30 -3.95
CA ALA A 302 -4.79 -18.76 -4.15
C ALA A 302 -3.69 -19.59 -3.45
N TRP A 303 -4.07 -20.34 -2.40
CA TRP A 303 -3.29 -21.34 -1.69
C TRP A 303 -3.33 -22.74 -2.29
N ALA A 304 -4.12 -22.97 -3.35
CA ALA A 304 -4.14 -24.28 -3.99
C ALA A 304 -2.72 -24.64 -4.44
N ASP A 305 -2.35 -25.91 -4.23
CA ASP A 305 -1.02 -26.39 -4.59
C ASP A 305 -0.90 -26.40 -6.12
N VAL A 306 -0.29 -25.35 -6.66
CA VAL A 306 0.00 -25.23 -8.08
C VAL A 306 1.33 -25.94 -8.34
N LEU A 307 1.29 -26.95 -9.22
CA LEU A 307 2.47 -27.70 -9.64
C LEU A 307 3.60 -26.73 -10.08
N PRO A 308 4.87 -26.96 -9.66
CA PRO A 308 5.99 -26.11 -10.05
C PRO A 308 6.09 -25.86 -11.56
N GLU A 309 5.69 -26.84 -12.37
CA GLU A 309 5.67 -26.81 -13.83
C GLU A 309 4.77 -25.70 -14.38
N ALA A 310 3.63 -25.43 -13.74
CA ALA A 310 2.71 -24.36 -14.16
C ALA A 310 3.38 -22.98 -14.03
N TRP A 311 4.31 -22.83 -13.09
CA TRP A 311 5.07 -21.59 -12.89
C TRP A 311 6.29 -21.46 -13.81
N LYS A 312 6.68 -22.52 -14.54
CA LYS A 312 7.89 -22.54 -15.37
C LYS A 312 7.89 -21.40 -16.39
N VAL A 313 6.76 -21.18 -17.06
CA VAL A 313 6.58 -20.10 -18.04
C VAL A 313 6.73 -18.73 -17.38
N ARG A 314 6.10 -18.51 -16.22
CA ARG A 314 6.16 -17.22 -15.49
C ARG A 314 7.57 -16.91 -15.01
N LYS A 315 8.27 -17.93 -14.48
CA LYS A 315 9.68 -17.80 -14.11
C LYS A 315 10.53 -17.43 -15.32
N GLN A 316 10.39 -18.14 -16.44
CA GLN A 316 11.17 -17.85 -17.65
C GLN A 316 10.93 -16.42 -18.16
N GLN A 317 9.67 -15.98 -18.22
CA GLN A 317 9.32 -14.61 -18.61
C GLN A 317 9.90 -13.57 -17.64
N HIS A 318 9.84 -13.84 -16.34
CA HIS A 318 10.45 -12.99 -15.32
C HIS A 318 11.97 -12.88 -15.50
N ASP A 319 12.66 -14.00 -15.67
CA ASP A 319 14.12 -14.04 -15.87
C ASP A 319 14.52 -13.33 -17.18
N ILE A 320 13.74 -13.45 -18.25
CA ILE A 320 13.98 -12.73 -19.52
C ILE A 320 13.86 -11.23 -19.31
N ARG A 321 12.79 -10.76 -18.66
CA ARG A 321 12.58 -9.34 -18.36
C ARG A 321 13.64 -8.80 -17.40
N LEU A 322 14.10 -9.62 -16.45
CA LEU A 322 15.19 -9.25 -15.54
C LEU A 322 16.49 -8.97 -16.31
N ARG A 323 16.84 -9.83 -17.28
CA ARG A 323 18.00 -9.60 -18.16
C ARG A 323 17.85 -8.37 -19.03
N GLN A 324 16.65 -8.12 -19.55
CA GLN A 324 16.35 -6.91 -20.31
C GLN A 324 16.53 -5.65 -19.45
N LEU A 325 15.99 -5.64 -18.23
CA LEU A 325 16.16 -4.53 -17.29
C LEU A 325 17.63 -4.31 -16.94
N ALA A 326 18.39 -5.36 -16.63
CA ALA A 326 19.82 -5.28 -16.35
C ALA A 326 20.58 -4.61 -17.52
N SER A 327 20.29 -5.04 -18.75
CA SER A 327 20.89 -4.47 -19.96
C SER A 327 20.49 -3.00 -20.17
N GLN A 328 19.22 -2.64 -19.95
CA GLN A 328 18.71 -1.28 -20.17
C GLN A 328 19.20 -0.30 -19.11
N SER A 329 19.35 -0.74 -17.87
CA SER A 329 19.78 0.10 -16.75
C SER A 329 21.30 0.16 -16.58
N GLY A 330 22.06 -0.65 -17.33
CA GLY A 330 23.50 -0.81 -17.15
C GLY A 330 23.89 -1.42 -15.80
N ILE A 331 22.97 -2.14 -15.14
CA ILE A 331 23.25 -2.84 -13.88
C ILE A 331 23.73 -4.25 -14.22
N GLU A 332 24.81 -4.69 -13.59
CA GLU A 332 25.28 -6.07 -13.73
C GLU A 332 24.17 -7.06 -13.36
N LEU A 333 23.92 -8.05 -14.22
CA LEU A 333 22.84 -9.02 -14.02
C LEU A 333 22.92 -9.70 -12.65
N ALA A 334 24.10 -10.06 -12.17
CA ALA A 334 24.28 -10.70 -10.86
C ALA A 334 23.81 -9.82 -9.69
N LYS A 335 24.05 -8.50 -9.78
CA LYS A 335 23.60 -7.51 -8.80
C LYS A 335 22.08 -7.34 -8.85
N LEU A 336 21.51 -7.30 -10.05
CA LEU A 336 20.06 -7.17 -10.20
C LEU A 336 19.31 -8.45 -9.77
N GLU A 337 19.87 -9.63 -10.03
CA GLU A 337 19.40 -10.90 -9.48
C GLU A 337 19.49 -10.93 -7.96
N ASP A 338 20.54 -10.35 -7.37
CA ASP A 338 20.65 -10.24 -5.91
C ASP A 338 19.57 -9.34 -5.32
N LEU A 339 19.33 -8.18 -5.92
CA LEU A 339 18.20 -7.30 -5.58
C LEU A 339 16.87 -8.02 -5.69
N ASP A 340 16.66 -8.79 -6.77
CA ASP A 340 15.43 -9.54 -6.99
C ASP A 340 15.20 -10.58 -5.88
N ARG A 341 16.26 -11.32 -5.50
CA ARG A 341 16.24 -12.34 -4.43
C ARG A 341 15.97 -11.76 -3.04
N ARG A 342 16.32 -10.49 -2.79
CA ARG A 342 16.12 -9.82 -1.48
C ARG A 342 14.66 -9.47 -1.17
N ARG A 343 13.74 -9.68 -2.12
CA ARG A 343 12.29 -9.53 -1.91
C ARG A 343 11.78 -10.42 -0.76
N ALA A 344 10.73 -9.96 -0.09
CA ALA A 344 9.97 -10.83 0.82
C ALA A 344 9.27 -11.92 0.01
N ARG A 345 9.13 -13.11 0.60
CA ARG A 345 8.31 -14.16 -0.01
C ARG A 345 6.84 -13.78 0.15
N SER A 346 6.07 -13.93 -0.93
CA SER A 346 4.62 -13.73 -0.87
C SER A 346 4.01 -14.67 0.16
N VAL A 347 3.24 -14.10 1.07
CA VAL A 347 2.52 -14.82 2.13
C VAL A 347 1.73 -16.02 1.60
N LEU A 348 1.07 -15.84 0.44
CA LEU A 348 0.26 -16.89 -0.18
C LEU A 348 1.08 -18.07 -0.73
N LYS A 349 2.39 -17.91 -0.91
CA LYS A 349 3.26 -18.88 -1.59
C LYS A 349 4.38 -19.40 -0.68
N GLU A 350 4.37 -19.06 0.60
CA GLU A 350 5.29 -19.61 1.60
C GLU A 350 4.83 -21.03 2.04
N PRO A 351 5.70 -22.06 1.97
CA PRO A 351 5.34 -23.44 2.34
C PRO A 351 4.84 -23.57 3.78
N ASP A 352 5.47 -22.86 4.71
CA ASP A 352 5.18 -22.96 6.15
C ASP A 352 4.13 -21.95 6.64
N TRP A 353 3.60 -21.12 5.74
CA TRP A 353 2.66 -20.07 6.13
C TRP A 353 1.38 -20.64 6.72
N ARG A 354 0.90 -21.80 6.23
CA ARG A 354 -0.26 -22.50 6.83
C ARG A 354 -0.02 -22.77 8.32
N ALA A 355 1.17 -23.19 8.70
CA ALA A 355 1.56 -23.41 10.09
C ALA A 355 1.76 -22.09 10.86
N LYS A 356 2.29 -21.04 10.23
CA LYS A 356 2.43 -19.71 10.85
C LYS A 356 1.07 -19.04 11.10
N VAL A 357 0.16 -19.03 10.14
CA VAL A 357 -1.22 -18.54 10.32
C VAL A 357 -1.94 -19.38 11.34
N LEU A 358 -1.82 -20.71 11.28
CA LEU A 358 -2.42 -21.55 12.30
C LEU A 358 -1.86 -21.20 13.68
N ARG A 359 -0.56 -20.90 13.85
CA ARG A 359 -0.01 -20.40 15.12
C ARG A 359 -0.53 -19.01 15.52
N ILE A 360 -0.70 -18.10 14.56
CA ILE A 360 -1.22 -16.74 14.78
C ILE A 360 -2.72 -16.77 15.12
N VAL A 361 -3.50 -17.67 14.50
CA VAL A 361 -4.95 -17.90 14.71
C VAL A 361 -5.23 -18.82 15.89
N LEU A 362 -4.30 -19.71 16.26
CA LEU A 362 -4.27 -20.43 17.54
C LEU A 362 -3.70 -19.55 18.68
N CYS A 363 -3.11 -18.39 18.41
CA CYS A 363 -2.79 -17.41 19.44
C CYS A 363 -4.08 -16.87 20.13
N PRO A 364 -5.19 -16.65 19.39
CA PRO A 364 -6.52 -16.53 19.96
C PRO A 364 -6.97 -17.74 20.77
N TRP A 365 -6.42 -18.95 20.63
CA TRP A 365 -6.72 -20.03 21.57
C TRP A 365 -6.12 -19.77 22.94
N ARG A 366 -4.99 -19.05 23.06
CA ARG A 366 -4.55 -18.55 24.38
C ARG A 366 -5.54 -17.53 24.93
N ILE A 367 -6.07 -16.66 24.08
CA ILE A 367 -7.10 -15.68 24.45
C ILE A 367 -8.44 -16.34 24.81
N LEU A 368 -8.92 -17.30 24.01
CA LEU A 368 -10.12 -18.10 24.25
C LEU A 368 -9.92 -19.03 25.44
N THR A 369 -8.71 -19.51 25.70
CA THR A 369 -8.37 -20.29 26.91
C THR A 369 -8.40 -19.38 28.13
N VAL A 370 -7.85 -18.16 28.04
CA VAL A 370 -7.97 -17.16 29.10
C VAL A 370 -9.44 -16.79 29.31
N LEU A 371 -10.20 -16.51 28.24
CA LEU A 371 -11.62 -16.19 28.32
C LEU A 371 -12.45 -17.35 28.89
N ALA A 372 -12.20 -18.58 28.44
CA ALA A 372 -12.85 -19.78 28.95
C ALA A 372 -12.47 -20.04 30.42
N LEU A 373 -11.21 -19.84 30.79
CA LEU A 373 -10.74 -19.94 32.18
C LEU A 373 -11.42 -18.87 33.05
N MET A 374 -11.58 -17.66 32.53
CA MET A 374 -12.25 -16.57 33.23
C MET A 374 -13.76 -16.80 33.38
N VAL A 375 -14.43 -17.26 32.33
CA VAL A 375 -15.84 -17.68 32.39
C VAL A 375 -16.01 -18.86 33.34
N PHE A 376 -15.08 -19.83 33.32
CA PHE A 376 -15.08 -20.96 34.23
C PHE A 376 -14.90 -20.51 35.69
N VAL A 377 -13.94 -19.63 35.98
CA VAL A 377 -13.73 -19.05 37.32
C VAL A 377 -14.96 -18.25 37.77
N PHE A 378 -15.59 -17.50 36.86
CA PHE A 378 -16.83 -16.78 37.13
C PHE A 378 -17.99 -17.74 37.47
N LEU A 379 -18.24 -18.75 36.65
CA LEU A 379 -19.28 -19.75 36.88
C LEU A 379 -19.05 -20.53 38.18
N LEU A 380 -17.80 -20.89 38.48
CA LEU A 380 -17.41 -21.54 39.73
C LEU A 380 -17.68 -20.63 40.93
N SER A 381 -17.41 -19.33 40.80
CA SER A 381 -17.68 -18.34 41.85
C SER A 381 -19.19 -18.17 42.09
N VAL A 382 -20.00 -18.13 41.02
CA VAL A 382 -21.46 -18.09 41.11
C VAL A 382 -22.02 -19.37 41.74
N LEU A 383 -21.54 -20.54 41.33
CA LEU A 383 -21.94 -21.83 41.90
C LEU A 383 -21.63 -21.90 43.39
N PHE A 384 -20.44 -21.44 43.80
CA PHE A 384 -20.04 -21.40 45.19
C PHE A 384 -20.92 -20.44 46.02
N ALA A 385 -21.24 -19.27 45.47
CA ALA A 385 -22.16 -18.32 46.11
C ALA A 385 -23.59 -18.87 46.23
N ALA A 386 -24.09 -19.56 45.20
CA ALA A 386 -25.40 -20.19 45.21
C ALA A 386 -25.48 -21.38 46.19
N ALA A 387 -24.45 -22.24 46.22
CA ALA A 387 -24.35 -23.33 47.18
C ALA A 387 -24.32 -22.82 48.62
N ARG A 388 -23.63 -21.69 48.86
CA ARG A 388 -23.63 -21.00 50.15
C ARG A 388 -25.02 -20.47 50.52
N PHE A 389 -25.68 -19.76 49.61
CA PHE A 389 -27.03 -19.25 49.85
C PHE A 389 -28.01 -20.37 50.22
N LEU A 390 -27.93 -21.51 49.52
CA LEU A 390 -28.72 -22.69 49.81
C LEU A 390 -28.35 -23.32 51.17
N ALA A 391 -27.07 -23.35 51.54
CA ALA A 391 -26.64 -23.83 52.85
C ALA A 391 -27.10 -22.91 54.00
N ASP A 392 -27.15 -21.60 53.77
CA ASP A 392 -27.65 -20.60 54.73
C ASP A 392 -29.19 -20.69 54.90
N MET A 393 -29.91 -21.31 53.95
CA MET A 393 -31.34 -21.63 54.05
C MET A 393 -31.63 -22.93 54.82
N ILE A 394 -30.62 -23.74 55.15
CA ILE A 394 -30.78 -24.95 55.97
C ILE A 394 -30.94 -24.53 57.45
N PRO A 395 -31.98 -24.98 58.17
CA PRO A 395 -32.20 -24.65 59.58
C PRO A 395 -31.00 -25.01 60.48
N ASP A 396 -30.73 -24.17 61.49
CA ASP A 396 -29.50 -24.23 62.30
C ASP A 396 -29.26 -25.60 62.97
N PHE A 397 -30.31 -26.31 63.39
CA PHE A 397 -30.19 -27.62 64.04
C PHE A 397 -29.59 -28.72 63.12
N VAL A 398 -29.77 -28.60 61.80
CA VAL A 398 -29.21 -29.55 60.81
C VAL A 398 -27.77 -29.16 60.46
N ARG A 399 -27.44 -27.87 60.50
CA ARG A 399 -26.13 -27.32 60.15
C ARG A 399 -25.05 -27.71 61.17
N GLU A 400 -25.41 -27.74 62.45
CA GLU A 400 -24.51 -28.11 63.56
C GLU A 400 -24.08 -29.59 63.56
N HIS A 401 -24.84 -30.48 62.90
CA HIS A 401 -24.52 -31.92 62.81
C HIS A 401 -23.70 -32.31 61.58
N LEU A 402 -23.55 -31.42 60.59
CA LEU A 402 -22.97 -31.76 59.28
C LEU A 402 -21.59 -31.11 59.01
N PHE A 403 -21.19 -30.03 59.69
CA PHE A 403 -19.98 -29.28 59.31
C PHE A 403 -19.15 -28.77 60.51
N ASP A 404 -17.83 -29.02 60.48
CA ASP A 404 -16.84 -28.67 61.52
C ASP A 404 -16.59 -27.14 61.64
N PRO A 405 -16.51 -26.56 62.87
CA PRO A 405 -16.39 -25.12 63.10
C PRO A 405 -15.01 -24.51 62.80
N THR A 406 -13.97 -25.29 62.55
CA THR A 406 -12.59 -24.76 62.51
C THR A 406 -12.21 -23.95 61.24
N VAL A 407 -13.09 -23.87 60.23
CA VAL A 407 -12.80 -23.20 58.94
C VAL A 407 -13.55 -21.85 58.77
N HIS A 408 -14.09 -21.26 59.85
CA HIS A 408 -15.07 -20.17 59.74
C HIS A 408 -14.52 -18.78 59.37
N PHE A 409 -13.24 -18.46 59.60
CA PHE A 409 -12.78 -17.07 59.49
C PHE A 409 -12.42 -16.61 58.06
N LEU A 410 -12.02 -17.52 57.16
CA LEU A 410 -11.63 -17.19 55.77
C LEU A 410 -12.74 -17.44 54.73
N ARG A 411 -13.83 -18.13 55.12
CA ARG A 411 -14.94 -18.56 54.26
C ARG A 411 -15.83 -17.45 53.67
N PRO A 412 -16.04 -16.27 54.28
CA PRO A 412 -16.88 -15.22 53.67
C PRO A 412 -16.18 -14.44 52.56
N VAL A 413 -14.86 -14.28 52.65
CA VAL A 413 -14.11 -13.32 51.82
C VAL A 413 -13.54 -13.96 50.56
N ALA A 414 -13.19 -15.25 50.61
CA ALA A 414 -12.55 -15.95 49.50
C ALA A 414 -13.32 -15.93 48.16
N PRO A 415 -14.66 -16.11 48.10
CA PRO A 415 -15.38 -16.10 46.82
C PRO A 415 -15.42 -14.70 46.20
N TRP A 416 -15.57 -13.67 47.04
CA TRP A 416 -15.54 -12.27 46.59
C TRP A 416 -14.13 -11.85 46.16
N ALA A 417 -13.08 -12.34 46.81
CA ALA A 417 -11.70 -12.14 46.39
C ALA A 417 -11.42 -12.80 45.03
N VAL A 418 -11.89 -14.03 44.80
CA VAL A 418 -11.74 -14.72 43.51
C VAL A 418 -12.53 -14.01 42.40
N LEU A 419 -13.75 -13.54 42.70
CA LEU A 419 -14.54 -12.75 41.75
C LEU A 419 -13.86 -11.42 41.42
N LEU A 420 -13.32 -10.70 42.40
CA LEU A 420 -12.59 -9.45 42.17
C LEU A 420 -11.31 -9.67 41.36
N VAL A 421 -10.58 -10.76 41.59
CA VAL A 421 -9.40 -11.13 40.78
C VAL A 421 -9.81 -11.49 39.35
N ALA A 422 -10.92 -12.19 39.15
CA ALA A 422 -11.44 -12.51 37.81
C ALA A 422 -11.92 -11.24 37.07
N LEU A 423 -12.62 -10.34 37.74
CA LEU A 423 -13.07 -9.06 37.18
C LEU A 423 -11.89 -8.12 36.90
N ALA A 424 -10.88 -8.06 37.78
CA ALA A 424 -9.65 -7.31 37.54
C ALA A 424 -8.85 -7.91 36.38
N GLY A 425 -8.76 -9.23 36.30
CA GLY A 425 -8.21 -9.94 35.14
C GLY A 425 -8.97 -9.61 33.86
N LEU A 426 -10.30 -9.46 33.93
CA LEU A 426 -11.13 -9.15 32.77
C LEU A 426 -10.89 -7.72 32.32
N ALA A 427 -10.87 -6.80 33.27
CA ALA A 427 -10.57 -5.39 33.02
C ALA A 427 -9.16 -5.20 32.46
N LEU A 428 -8.15 -5.92 32.97
CA LEU A 428 -6.77 -5.88 32.46
C LEU A 428 -6.66 -6.51 31.07
N PHE A 429 -7.36 -7.63 30.82
CA PHE A 429 -7.42 -8.27 29.51
C PHE A 429 -8.13 -7.38 28.48
N LEU A 430 -9.29 -6.82 28.85
CA LEU A 430 -10.02 -5.86 28.01
C LEU A 430 -9.19 -4.62 27.78
N ARG A 431 -8.51 -4.09 28.82
CA ARG A 431 -7.58 -2.96 28.65
C ARG A 431 -6.50 -3.33 27.64
N TRP A 432 -5.75 -4.41 27.84
CA TRP A 432 -4.74 -4.89 26.90
C TRP A 432 -5.27 -5.03 25.46
N LEU A 433 -6.42 -5.70 25.28
CA LEU A 433 -7.09 -5.89 23.99
C LEU A 433 -7.51 -4.55 23.34
N LEU A 434 -7.88 -3.56 24.16
CA LEU A 434 -8.39 -2.27 23.71
C LEU A 434 -7.29 -1.19 23.60
N THR A 435 -6.12 -1.38 24.21
CA THR A 435 -5.05 -0.36 24.36
C THR A 435 -3.69 -0.72 23.78
N GLU A 436 -3.41 -1.96 23.36
CA GLU A 436 -2.13 -2.23 22.67
C GLU A 436 -2.16 -1.63 21.27
N GLU A 437 -1.54 -0.46 21.13
CA GLU A 437 -1.04 0.00 19.84
C GLU A 437 0.28 -0.73 19.55
N GLU A 438 0.34 -1.37 18.39
CA GLU A 438 1.56 -1.97 17.88
C GLU A 438 2.62 -0.88 17.75
N LYS A 439 3.66 -0.93 18.62
CA LYS A 439 4.76 0.02 18.56
C LYS A 439 5.47 -0.13 17.22
N MET A 440 5.55 0.97 16.47
CA MET A 440 6.23 1.01 15.18
C MET A 440 7.70 0.61 15.37
N GLY A 441 8.06 -0.57 14.87
CA GLY A 441 9.45 -0.95 14.70
C GLY A 441 10.11 -0.08 13.62
N PRO A 442 11.46 0.00 13.58
CA PRO A 442 12.15 0.75 12.54
C PRO A 442 11.72 0.28 11.15
N SER A 443 11.45 1.24 10.26
CA SER A 443 11.03 1.00 8.88
C SER A 443 11.92 -0.04 8.20
N TYR A 444 11.33 -1.18 7.84
CA TYR A 444 12.06 -2.28 7.18
C TYR A 444 12.65 -1.83 5.83
N LEU A 445 12.07 -0.80 5.20
CA LEU A 445 12.56 -0.20 3.97
C LEU A 445 13.90 0.52 4.17
N LYS A 446 14.12 1.20 5.30
CA LYS A 446 15.42 1.80 5.63
C LYS A 446 16.57 0.79 5.56
N LYS A 447 16.36 -0.41 6.11
CA LYS A 447 17.36 -1.50 6.06
C LYS A 447 17.62 -1.98 4.62
N ARG A 448 16.60 -1.95 3.76
CA ARG A 448 16.75 -2.30 2.34
C ARG A 448 17.50 -1.20 1.59
N ALA A 449 17.15 0.06 1.84
CA ALA A 449 17.82 1.22 1.29
C ALA A 449 19.31 1.25 1.64
N ASP A 450 19.68 0.97 2.89
CA ASP A 450 21.09 0.83 3.30
C ASP A 450 21.84 -0.17 2.42
N GLY A 451 21.27 -1.37 2.22
CA GLY A 451 21.87 -2.40 1.37
C GLY A 451 22.02 -1.99 -0.11
N ILE A 452 21.05 -1.25 -0.66
CA ILE A 452 21.07 -0.75 -2.04
C ILE A 452 22.16 0.31 -2.23
N ALA A 453 22.34 1.20 -1.26
CA ALA A 453 23.29 2.31 -1.32
C ALA A 453 24.76 1.88 -1.14
N LYS A 454 25.02 0.63 -0.73
CA LYS A 454 26.39 0.15 -0.55
C LYS A 454 27.12 -0.02 -1.89
N PRO A 455 28.43 0.29 -1.95
CA PRO A 455 29.23 0.20 -3.18
C PRO A 455 29.30 -1.20 -3.81
N ASP A 456 29.20 -2.26 -3.00
CA ASP A 456 29.17 -3.65 -3.47
C ASP A 456 27.90 -3.96 -4.27
N LEU A 457 26.78 -3.28 -3.99
CA LEU A 457 25.54 -3.40 -4.72
C LEU A 457 25.41 -2.32 -5.80
N LEU A 458 24.74 -1.18 -5.53
CA LEU A 458 24.57 -0.12 -6.54
C LEU A 458 25.41 1.13 -6.25
N GLY A 459 25.88 1.33 -5.02
CA GLY A 459 26.69 2.49 -4.65
C GLY A 459 25.98 3.84 -4.79
N VAL A 460 24.64 3.86 -4.85
CA VAL A 460 23.87 5.09 -5.08
C VAL A 460 23.97 6.07 -3.92
N GLN A 461 23.94 7.36 -4.24
CA GLN A 461 23.87 8.43 -3.26
C GLN A 461 22.47 8.55 -2.62
N TYR A 462 21.42 8.37 -3.41
CA TYR A 462 20.03 8.56 -2.97
C TYR A 462 19.19 7.31 -3.23
N VAL A 463 18.40 6.91 -2.25
CA VAL A 463 17.39 5.86 -2.39
C VAL A 463 16.02 6.46 -2.06
N VAL A 464 15.06 6.34 -2.96
CA VAL A 464 13.69 6.82 -2.77
C VAL A 464 12.73 5.65 -2.85
N MET A 465 11.87 5.50 -1.85
CA MET A 465 10.79 4.51 -1.83
C MET A 465 9.43 5.13 -1.47
N GLY A 466 8.38 4.33 -1.57
CA GLY A 466 7.01 4.61 -1.12
C GLY A 466 6.46 3.46 -0.28
N HIS A 467 5.17 3.14 -0.46
CA HIS A 467 4.48 1.95 0.04
C HIS A 467 4.06 1.93 1.52
N THR A 468 4.85 2.48 2.45
CA THR A 468 4.46 2.45 3.88
C THR A 468 3.48 3.55 4.26
N HIS A 469 3.16 4.47 3.35
CA HIS A 469 2.33 5.65 3.58
C HIS A 469 2.91 6.65 4.61
N ASP A 470 4.08 6.35 5.18
CA ASP A 470 4.80 7.21 6.11
C ASP A 470 6.00 7.88 5.44
N ALA A 471 6.01 9.22 5.46
CA ALA A 471 7.12 9.99 4.96
C ALA A 471 8.32 9.93 5.93
N GLU A 472 9.49 9.60 5.39
CA GLU A 472 10.71 9.35 6.17
C GLU A 472 11.94 9.95 5.48
N LEU A 473 12.92 10.36 6.30
CA LEU A 473 14.24 10.78 5.84
C LEU A 473 15.30 10.21 6.78
N HIS A 474 16.23 9.43 6.23
CA HIS A 474 17.34 8.87 6.98
C HIS A 474 18.67 9.01 6.24
N VAL A 475 19.70 9.43 6.97
CA VAL A 475 21.09 9.33 6.48
C VAL A 475 21.55 7.87 6.67
N LEU A 476 21.96 7.24 5.57
CA LEU A 476 22.45 5.85 5.52
C LEU A 476 23.95 5.75 5.79
N GLY A 477 24.70 6.82 5.50
CA GLY A 477 26.14 6.89 5.69
C GLY A 477 26.73 8.08 4.95
N GLU A 478 28.06 8.16 4.90
CA GLU A 478 28.80 9.19 4.18
C GLU A 478 29.82 8.53 3.25
N ASP A 479 29.96 9.06 2.04
CA ASP A 479 30.91 8.58 1.03
C ASP A 479 31.53 9.78 0.32
N GLY A 480 32.87 9.91 0.38
CA GLY A 480 33.60 11.01 -0.24
C GLY A 480 33.16 12.42 0.18
N GLY A 481 32.70 12.60 1.43
CA GLY A 481 32.21 13.90 1.93
C GLY A 481 30.75 14.21 1.59
N ARG A 482 29.99 13.25 1.08
CA ARG A 482 28.56 13.39 0.75
C ARG A 482 27.74 12.34 1.48
N ASN A 483 26.61 12.77 2.06
CA ASN A 483 25.66 11.85 2.68
C ASN A 483 25.00 10.96 1.62
N LYS A 484 24.88 9.67 1.96
CA LYS A 484 23.93 8.75 1.35
C LYS A 484 22.62 8.85 2.10
N GLU A 485 21.52 9.07 1.40
CA GLU A 485 20.23 9.39 2.02
C GLU A 485 19.12 8.50 1.48
N TYR A 486 18.24 8.08 2.38
CA TYR A 486 17.01 7.38 2.10
C TYR A 486 15.82 8.30 2.33
N PHE A 487 14.91 8.32 1.37
CA PHE A 487 13.65 9.03 1.43
C PHE A 487 12.49 8.04 1.26
N ASN A 488 11.50 8.14 2.14
CA ASN A 488 10.17 7.61 1.87
C ASN A 488 9.24 8.78 1.54
N THR A 489 8.57 8.71 0.39
CA THR A 489 7.65 9.75 -0.07
C THR A 489 6.33 9.76 0.69
N GLY A 490 5.97 8.67 1.38
CA GLY A 490 4.67 8.55 2.06
C GLY A 490 3.50 8.55 1.07
N THR A 491 2.35 9.05 1.51
CA THR A 491 1.12 9.21 0.70
C THR A 491 0.55 10.60 0.90
N TRP A 492 -0.30 11.05 -0.03
CA TRP A 492 -1.05 12.31 0.09
C TRP A 492 -2.25 12.20 1.04
N THR A 493 -2.79 10.99 1.21
CA THR A 493 -3.95 10.73 2.08
C THR A 493 -3.50 9.98 3.32
N LYS A 494 -3.40 10.66 4.47
CA LYS A 494 -2.94 10.02 5.70
C LYS A 494 -4.08 9.72 6.67
N VAL A 495 -4.23 8.46 7.03
CA VAL A 495 -5.06 8.08 8.19
C VAL A 495 -4.23 8.25 9.45
N VAL A 496 -4.39 9.41 10.08
CA VAL A 496 -3.82 9.74 11.38
C VAL A 496 -4.79 9.38 12.50
N SER A 497 -4.27 8.81 13.59
CA SER A 497 -5.09 8.58 14.80
C SER A 497 -5.60 9.92 15.38
N GLU A 498 -6.68 9.90 16.18
CA GLU A 498 -7.21 11.11 16.84
C GLU A 498 -6.12 11.87 17.64
N GLU A 499 -5.14 11.15 18.20
CA GLU A 499 -4.00 11.72 18.92
C GLU A 499 -2.97 12.35 17.98
N GLU A 500 -2.70 11.72 16.83
CA GLU A 500 -1.80 12.27 15.81
C GLU A 500 -2.40 13.49 15.09
N GLN A 501 -3.74 13.58 14.97
CA GLN A 501 -4.43 14.74 14.38
C GLN A 501 -4.17 16.06 15.12
N LEU A 502 -3.73 16.00 16.39
CA LEU A 502 -3.33 17.18 17.14
C LEU A 502 -2.06 17.84 16.59
N ILE A 503 -1.24 17.11 15.82
CA ILE A 503 0.12 17.50 15.46
C ILE A 503 0.41 17.32 13.97
N ARG A 504 -0.14 16.27 13.34
CA ARG A 504 -0.05 15.97 11.91
C ARG A 504 -1.37 16.28 11.22
N LYS A 505 -1.27 16.73 9.97
CA LYS A 505 -2.46 16.93 9.16
C LYS A 505 -2.92 15.59 8.60
N PRO A 506 -4.23 15.38 8.43
CA PRO A 506 -4.77 14.22 7.71
C PRO A 506 -4.41 14.21 6.22
N VAL A 507 -3.85 15.30 5.71
CA VAL A 507 -3.41 15.45 4.32
C VAL A 507 -2.03 16.10 4.33
N GLU A 508 -1.04 15.40 3.79
CA GLU A 508 0.34 15.88 3.63
C GLU A 508 0.74 15.64 2.17
N PHE A 509 0.78 16.69 1.35
CA PHE A 509 1.12 16.59 -0.08
C PHE A 509 2.62 16.40 -0.28
N VAL A 510 3.15 15.29 0.23
CA VAL A 510 4.58 15.01 0.29
C VAL A 510 5.12 14.61 -1.08
N PHE A 511 6.32 15.09 -1.38
CA PHE A 511 7.05 14.71 -2.58
C PHE A 511 8.56 14.93 -2.39
N VAL A 512 9.36 14.24 -3.19
CA VAL A 512 10.80 14.48 -3.27
C VAL A 512 11.11 15.39 -4.45
N GLN A 513 11.89 16.44 -4.21
CA GLN A 513 12.42 17.34 -5.23
C GLN A 513 13.92 17.10 -5.41
N GLY A 514 14.34 16.81 -6.63
CA GLY A 514 15.75 16.75 -7.02
C GLY A 514 16.12 17.93 -7.93
N LEU A 515 17.00 18.81 -7.48
CA LEU A 515 17.53 19.90 -8.31
C LEU A 515 18.89 19.54 -8.88
N ARG A 516 19.03 19.58 -10.21
CA ARG A 516 20.30 19.36 -10.90
C ARG A 516 21.28 20.49 -10.56
N LYS A 517 22.53 20.11 -10.29
CA LYS A 517 23.65 21.03 -10.07
C LYS A 517 24.78 20.65 -11.02
N LYS A 518 25.72 21.57 -11.24
CA LYS A 518 26.90 21.38 -12.11
C LYS A 518 27.62 20.04 -11.85
N TYR A 519 27.63 19.57 -10.59
CA TYR A 519 28.27 18.31 -10.18
C TYR A 519 27.41 17.47 -9.22
N GLY A 520 26.17 17.16 -9.61
CA GLY A 520 25.33 16.17 -8.92
C GLY A 520 23.86 16.57 -8.81
N LEU A 521 23.18 15.94 -7.86
CA LEU A 521 21.77 16.15 -7.56
C LEU A 521 21.62 16.61 -6.11
N LYS A 522 20.85 17.67 -5.87
CA LYS A 522 20.45 18.09 -4.53
C LYS A 522 19.01 17.66 -4.29
N VAL A 523 18.81 16.73 -3.38
CA VAL A 523 17.51 16.14 -3.08
C VAL A 523 16.94 16.75 -1.80
N LYS A 524 15.62 16.96 -1.76
CA LYS A 524 14.87 17.38 -0.57
C LYS A 524 13.54 16.64 -0.50
N LEU A 525 13.11 16.31 0.71
CA LEU A 525 11.74 15.92 1.00
C LEU A 525 10.92 17.16 1.35
N LEU A 526 9.85 17.40 0.60
CA LEU A 526 9.03 18.59 0.68
C LEU A 526 7.56 18.22 0.84
N GLU A 527 6.77 19.18 1.31
CA GLU A 527 5.31 19.15 1.33
C GLU A 527 4.82 20.31 0.44
N TRP A 528 3.87 20.05 -0.46
CA TRP A 528 3.19 21.11 -1.19
C TRP A 528 2.24 21.86 -0.23
N ASN A 529 2.46 23.16 -0.04
CA ASN A 529 1.55 23.99 0.75
C ASN A 529 0.54 24.65 -0.17
N ASP A 530 -0.62 24.01 -0.32
CA ASP A 530 -1.60 24.45 -1.30
C ASP A 530 -2.12 25.89 -1.06
N GLY A 531 -2.41 26.24 0.21
CA GLY A 531 -2.86 27.59 0.55
C GLY A 531 -1.83 28.69 0.27
N ALA A 532 -0.54 28.35 0.22
CA ALA A 532 0.54 29.28 -0.13
C ALA A 532 1.00 29.18 -1.59
N GLY A 533 0.59 28.15 -2.33
CA GLY A 533 1.02 27.93 -3.72
C GLY A 533 2.52 27.66 -3.87
N GLU A 534 3.17 27.11 -2.85
CA GLU A 534 4.62 26.88 -2.83
C GLU A 534 5.01 25.61 -2.06
N PRO A 535 6.15 24.99 -2.40
CA PRO A 535 6.66 23.85 -1.63
C PRO A 535 7.37 24.30 -0.34
N ARG A 536 7.25 23.51 0.73
CA ARG A 536 7.88 23.75 2.03
C ARG A 536 8.64 22.51 2.50
N LEU A 537 9.61 22.70 3.39
CA LEU A 537 10.31 21.57 4.01
C LEU A 537 9.33 20.77 4.87
N LEU A 538 9.29 19.46 4.65
CA LEU A 538 8.49 18.56 5.47
C LEU A 538 9.02 18.57 6.91
N LYS A 539 8.12 18.63 7.88
CA LYS A 539 8.46 18.60 9.31
C LYS A 539 8.53 17.15 9.78
N LEU A 540 9.75 16.65 10.00
CA LEU A 540 9.99 15.32 10.54
C LEU A 540 10.51 15.39 11.98
N PHE A 541 10.03 14.49 12.83
CA PHE A 541 10.52 14.35 14.20
C PHE A 541 11.77 13.47 14.22
N ARG A 542 12.68 13.77 15.17
CA ARG A 542 13.82 12.90 15.42
C ARG A 542 13.33 11.64 16.11
N GLU A 543 13.66 10.47 15.57
CA GLU A 543 13.41 9.21 16.29
C GLU A 543 14.21 9.21 17.60
N GLU A 544 13.52 9.14 18.74
CA GLU A 544 14.18 8.84 20.01
C GLU A 544 14.62 7.37 19.99
N LYS A 545 15.90 7.11 20.26
CA LYS A 545 16.35 5.75 20.54
C LYS A 545 15.66 5.31 21.82
N ILE A 546 14.63 4.48 21.70
CA ILE A 546 14.09 3.75 22.84
C ILE A 546 15.24 2.86 23.32
N ALA A 547 15.79 3.19 24.49
CA ALA A 547 16.75 2.33 25.17
C ALA A 547 16.04 0.98 25.40
N GLY A 548 16.55 -0.06 24.74
CA GLY A 548 16.02 -1.42 24.81
C GLY A 548 16.26 -2.07 26.17
#